data_AF-I1QYQ9-F1
#
_entry.id   AF-I1QYQ9-F1
#
_cell.length_a   1.000
_cell.length_b   1.000
_cell.length_c   1.000
_cell.angle_alpha   90.00
_cell.angle_beta   90.00
_cell.angle_gamma   90.00
#
_symmetry.space_group_name_H-M   'P 1'
#
loop_
_entity.id
_entity.type
_entity.pdbx_description
1 polymer ?
#
loop_
_entity_poly.entity_id
_entity_poly.type
_entity_poly.pdbx_seq_one_letter_code
_entity_poly.pdbx_strand_id
1 'polypeptide(L)'
;MKGGKSVPSWVELLLSTQFFTTCSSHLISARNECNFFCIDCQTPQASFCYYCRLSHHSSHHVIQIRRSSYHDVVKVSELEDILDISDVQTYVINSSRVVYLTERPQLRSCGVSKCKVIIITNL
;
A
#
# COMPACT_ATOMS: atom_id res chain seq x y z
N MET A 1 -10.96 23.38 19.07
CA MET A 1 -9.58 22.89 18.88
C MET A 1 -9.68 21.59 18.10
N LYS A 2 -9.43 21.62 16.78
CA LYS A 2 -9.44 20.39 15.96
C LYS A 2 -8.04 19.78 16.06
N GLY A 3 -7.89 18.73 16.86
CA GLY A 3 -6.67 17.92 16.87
C GLY A 3 -6.54 17.26 15.51
N GLY A 4 -5.51 17.63 14.74
CA GLY A 4 -5.18 16.91 13.51
C GLY A 4 -4.69 15.52 13.89
N LYS A 5 -5.30 14.46 13.37
CA LYS A 5 -4.77 13.12 13.58
C LYS A 5 -3.55 12.98 12.68
N SER A 6 -2.43 12.62 13.31
CA SER A 6 -1.17 12.34 12.62
C SER A 6 -1.34 11.15 11.68
N VAL A 7 -0.69 11.20 10.53
CA VAL A 7 -0.57 10.05 9.63
C VAL A 7 0.04 8.88 10.41
N PRO A 8 -0.51 7.66 10.32
CA PRO A 8 0.13 6.51 10.94
C PRO A 8 1.53 6.30 10.35
N SER A 9 2.54 6.06 11.18
CA SER A 9 3.93 5.85 10.76
C SER A 9 4.08 4.76 9.69
N TRP A 10 3.30 3.68 9.78
CA TRP A 10 3.34 2.59 8.81
C TRP A 10 2.91 3.03 7.41
N VAL A 11 2.09 4.08 7.28
CA VAL A 11 1.67 4.62 5.98
C VAL A 11 2.83 5.33 5.31
N GLU A 12 3.57 6.15 6.05
CA GLU A 12 4.76 6.83 5.52
C GLU A 12 5.82 5.81 5.09
N LEU A 13 5.98 4.74 5.86
CA LEU A 13 6.83 3.61 5.49
C LEU A 13 6.33 2.90 4.23
N LEU A 14 5.03 2.60 4.13
CA LEU A 14 4.44 1.97 2.94
C LEU A 14 4.73 2.79 1.68
N LEU A 15 4.54 4.12 1.74
CA LEU A 15 4.73 5.02 0.59
C LEU A 15 6.19 5.22 0.20
N SER A 16 7.13 5.06 1.14
CA SER A 16 8.58 5.16 0.90
C SER A 16 9.25 3.83 0.57
N THR A 17 8.54 2.71 0.76
CA THR A 17 9.08 1.37 0.55
C THR A 17 9.24 1.05 -0.93
N GLN A 18 10.42 0.53 -1.31
CA GLN A 18 10.63 -0.04 -2.63
C GLN A 18 10.12 -1.48 -2.68
N PHE A 19 9.24 -1.76 -3.64
CA PHE A 19 8.69 -3.09 -3.90
C PHE A 19 9.27 -3.72 -5.16
N PHE A 20 9.00 -5.01 -5.34
CA PHE A 20 9.37 -5.82 -6.50
C PHE A 20 10.88 -5.95 -6.70
N THR A 21 11.63 -5.91 -5.60
CA THR A 21 13.04 -6.32 -5.54
C THR A 21 13.14 -7.83 -5.32
N THR A 22 14.30 -8.42 -5.61
CA THR A 22 14.54 -9.83 -5.35
C THR A 22 14.92 -10.05 -3.88
N CYS A 23 14.24 -10.98 -3.20
CA CYS A 23 14.58 -11.37 -1.84
C CYS A 23 15.96 -12.03 -1.77
N SER A 24 16.84 -11.46 -0.93
CA SER A 24 18.21 -11.95 -0.71
C SER A 24 18.26 -13.34 -0.07
N SER A 25 17.26 -13.71 0.74
CA SER A 25 17.20 -15.02 1.40
C SER A 25 16.60 -16.13 0.52
N HIS A 26 15.91 -15.78 -0.57
CA HIS A 26 15.17 -16.74 -1.40
C HIS A 26 15.48 -16.61 -2.89
N LEU A 27 16.71 -16.23 -3.25
CA LEU A 27 17.12 -15.87 -4.61
C LEU A 27 16.75 -16.87 -5.71
N ILE A 28 16.72 -18.17 -5.43
CA ILE A 28 16.46 -19.23 -6.41
C ILE A 28 15.00 -19.70 -6.45
N SER A 29 14.11 -19.12 -5.63
CA SER A 29 12.72 -19.56 -5.51
C SER A 29 11.80 -18.79 -6.46
N ALA A 30 10.78 -19.44 -7.02
CA ALA A 30 9.86 -18.86 -8.01
C ALA A 30 8.93 -17.74 -7.48
N ARG A 31 8.94 -17.47 -6.15
CA ARG A 31 8.14 -16.42 -5.48
C ARG A 31 9.01 -15.56 -4.56
N ASN A 32 10.20 -15.23 -5.04
CA ASN A 32 11.21 -14.48 -4.32
C ASN A 32 11.05 -12.95 -4.45
N GLU A 33 10.08 -12.47 -5.22
CA GLU A 33 9.82 -11.05 -5.38
C GLU A 33 9.26 -10.44 -4.08
N CYS A 34 9.84 -9.33 -3.63
CA CYS A 34 9.44 -8.61 -2.43
C CYS A 34 8.24 -7.69 -2.72
N ASN A 35 7.04 -8.24 -2.60
CA ASN A 35 5.77 -7.55 -2.87
C ASN A 35 4.78 -7.57 -1.70
N PHE A 36 5.22 -7.93 -0.49
CA PHE A 36 4.44 -7.80 0.73
C PHE A 36 5.02 -6.71 1.62
N PHE A 37 4.17 -6.04 2.40
CA PHE A 37 4.51 -5.05 3.41
C PHE A 37 3.89 -5.46 4.75
N CYS A 38 4.58 -5.23 5.88
CA CYS A 38 4.10 -5.60 7.21
C CYS A 38 3.80 -4.35 8.04
N ILE A 39 2.55 -4.20 8.46
CA ILE A 39 2.08 -3.05 9.24
C ILE A 39 2.64 -3.10 10.66
N ASP A 40 2.71 -4.30 11.24
CA ASP A 40 3.07 -4.48 12.65
C ASP A 40 4.57 -4.31 12.91
N CYS A 41 5.41 -4.60 11.91
CA CYS A 41 6.87 -4.57 12.10
C CYS A 41 7.45 -3.16 12.10
N GLN A 42 6.88 -2.25 11.31
CA GLN A 42 7.37 -0.86 11.14
C GLN A 42 8.90 -0.74 10.98
N THR A 43 9.52 -1.67 10.23
CA THR A 43 10.96 -1.69 9.99
C THR A 43 11.34 -1.10 8.62
N PRO A 44 12.59 -0.61 8.43
CA PRO A 44 13.03 -0.04 7.15
C PRO A 44 13.11 -1.05 5.99
N GLN A 45 13.37 -2.33 6.25
CA GLN A 45 13.29 -3.39 5.24
C GLN A 45 11.84 -3.89 5.11
N ALA A 46 10.93 -2.98 4.77
CA ALA A 46 9.52 -3.26 4.92
C ALA A 46 8.94 -4.18 3.84
N SER A 47 9.61 -4.31 2.68
CA SER A 47 9.19 -5.23 1.62
C SER A 47 9.82 -6.62 1.76
N PHE A 48 9.00 -7.65 1.59
CA PHE A 48 9.44 -9.04 1.70
C PHE A 48 8.66 -9.97 0.76
N CYS A 49 9.22 -11.16 0.51
CA CYS A 49 8.64 -12.13 -0.40
C CYS A 49 7.64 -13.09 0.27
N TYR A 50 7.01 -13.94 -0.54
CA TYR A 50 6.05 -14.94 -0.09
C TYR A 50 6.59 -15.86 1.02
N TYR A 51 7.86 -16.28 0.95
CA TYR A 51 8.44 -17.19 1.94
C TYR A 51 8.69 -16.49 3.28
N CYS A 52 9.22 -15.27 3.26
CA CYS A 52 9.38 -14.44 4.45
C CYS A 52 8.04 -14.17 5.13
N ARG A 53 6.97 -13.99 4.35
CA ARG A 53 5.60 -13.88 4.90
C ARG A 53 5.24 -15.09 5.74
N LEU A 54 5.52 -16.30 5.25
CA LEU A 54 5.19 -17.54 5.96
C LEU A 54 6.08 -17.79 7.20
N SER A 55 7.36 -17.45 7.13
CA SER A 55 8.32 -17.75 8.21
C SER A 55 8.37 -16.70 9.31
N HIS A 56 8.17 -15.42 8.98
CA HIS A 56 8.38 -14.29 9.91
C HIS A 56 7.14 -13.43 10.14
N HIS A 57 6.11 -13.53 9.28
CA HIS A 57 4.94 -12.66 9.32
C HIS A 57 3.62 -13.45 9.24
N SER A 58 3.61 -14.71 9.66
CA SER A 58 2.43 -15.59 9.56
C SER A 58 1.25 -15.12 10.41
N SER A 59 1.52 -14.38 11.49
CA SER A 59 0.54 -13.83 12.42
C SER A 59 0.44 -12.31 12.38
N HIS A 60 1.02 -11.64 11.38
CA HIS A 60 1.03 -10.18 11.29
C HIS A 60 0.03 -9.67 10.24
N HIS A 61 -0.38 -8.41 10.38
CA HIS A 61 -1.11 -7.68 9.35
C HIS A 61 -0.16 -7.31 8.22
N VAL A 62 -0.42 -7.91 7.06
CA VAL A 62 0.41 -7.72 5.86
C VAL A 62 -0.44 -7.26 4.69
N ILE A 63 0.10 -6.34 3.90
CA ILE A 63 -0.51 -5.83 2.67
C ILE A 63 0.24 -6.43 1.49
N GLN A 64 -0.49 -7.00 0.52
CA GLN A 64 0.12 -7.39 -0.75
C GLN A 64 0.07 -6.26 -1.78
N ILE A 65 1.24 -5.83 -2.23
CA ILE A 65 1.43 -4.83 -3.29
C ILE A 65 1.40 -5.51 -4.66
N ARG A 66 0.71 -4.88 -5.60
CA ARG A 66 0.53 -5.36 -6.98
C ARG A 66 0.93 -4.27 -7.96
N ARG A 67 1.21 -4.63 -9.22
CA ARG A 67 1.50 -3.66 -10.30
C ARG A 67 0.36 -3.56 -11.29
N SER A 68 -0.08 -2.33 -11.57
CA SER A 68 -0.99 -2.01 -12.66
C SER A 68 -0.40 -0.89 -13.51
N SER A 69 -0.13 -1.18 -14.79
CA SER A 69 0.46 -0.21 -15.74
C SER A 69 1.68 0.51 -15.16
N TYR A 70 2.61 -0.23 -14.56
CA TYR A 70 3.84 0.24 -13.91
C TYR A 70 3.69 0.98 -12.57
N HIS A 71 2.48 1.09 -12.03
CA HIS A 71 2.29 1.69 -10.71
C HIS A 71 1.92 0.65 -9.67
N ASP A 72 2.40 0.90 -8.46
CA ASP A 72 2.08 0.10 -7.29
C ASP A 72 0.63 0.38 -6.85
N VAL A 73 -0.13 -0.69 -6.68
CA VAL A 73 -1.52 -0.68 -6.28
C VAL A 73 -1.79 -1.66 -5.15
N VAL A 74 -2.80 -1.35 -4.35
CA VAL A 74 -3.32 -2.22 -3.29
C VAL A 74 -4.80 -2.43 -3.53
N LYS A 75 -5.30 -3.66 -3.27
CA LYS A 75 -6.73 -3.91 -3.35
C LYS A 75 -7.43 -3.22 -2.18
N VAL A 76 -8.61 -2.68 -2.45
CA VAL A 76 -9.46 -2.05 -1.42
C VAL A 76 -9.72 -3.01 -0.24
N SER A 77 -9.93 -4.30 -0.52
CA SER A 77 -10.15 -5.32 0.49
C SER A 77 -8.98 -5.58 1.44
N GLU A 78 -7.77 -5.13 1.10
CA GLU A 78 -6.60 -5.26 1.98
C GLU A 78 -6.44 -4.02 2.88
N LEU A 79 -7.14 -2.93 2.56
CA LEU A 79 -7.08 -1.65 3.28
C LEU A 79 -8.32 -1.39 4.13
N GLU A 80 -9.50 -1.85 3.70
CA GLU A 80 -10.78 -1.51 4.35
C GLU A 80 -10.89 -2.02 5.80
N ASP A 81 -10.16 -3.10 6.14
CA ASP A 81 -10.12 -3.64 7.49
C ASP A 81 -9.17 -2.87 8.45
N ILE A 82 -8.27 -2.04 7.90
CA ILE A 82 -7.18 -1.40 8.65
C ILE A 82 -7.20 0.14 8.59
N LEU A 83 -7.91 0.72 7.61
CA LEU A 83 -7.95 2.14 7.37
C LEU A 83 -9.30 2.56 6.78
N ASP A 84 -9.83 3.70 7.25
CA ASP A 84 -10.94 4.35 6.57
C ASP A 84 -10.45 4.98 5.26
N ILE A 85 -10.92 4.42 4.15
CA ILE A 85 -10.56 4.82 2.78
C ILE A 85 -11.74 5.47 2.04
N SER A 86 -12.78 5.90 2.75
CA SER A 86 -13.99 6.51 2.15
C SER A 86 -13.67 7.75 1.29
N ASP A 87 -12.66 8.51 1.69
CA ASP A 87 -12.18 9.72 0.99
C ASP A 87 -11.02 9.45 0.01
N VAL A 88 -10.64 8.19 -0.19
CA VAL A 88 -9.55 7.80 -1.10
C VAL A 88 -10.11 7.46 -2.47
N GLN A 89 -9.55 8.05 -3.52
CA GLN A 89 -9.89 7.70 -4.90
C GLN A 89 -9.58 6.22 -5.18
N THR A 90 -10.61 5.46 -5.54
CA THR A 90 -10.48 4.05 -5.98
C THR A 90 -10.71 3.92 -7.48
N TYR A 91 -10.17 2.85 -8.06
CA TYR A 91 -10.35 2.51 -9.47
C TYR A 91 -10.79 1.06 -9.59
N VAL A 92 -11.63 0.76 -10.59
CA VAL A 92 -12.00 -0.62 -10.93
C VAL A 92 -11.10 -1.09 -12.06
N ILE A 93 -10.30 -2.13 -11.82
CA ILE A 93 -9.40 -2.75 -12.80
C ILE A 93 -9.67 -4.25 -12.79
N ASN A 94 -10.02 -4.83 -13.95
CA ASN A 94 -10.37 -6.26 -14.07
C ASN A 94 -11.37 -6.70 -12.99
N SER A 95 -12.46 -5.93 -12.83
CA SER A 95 -13.52 -6.15 -11.83
C SER A 95 -13.07 -6.10 -10.36
N SER A 96 -11.85 -5.65 -10.06
CA SER A 96 -11.34 -5.45 -8.69
C SER A 96 -11.19 -3.96 -8.37
N ARG A 97 -11.61 -3.53 -7.17
CA ARG A 97 -11.34 -2.17 -6.68
C ARG A 97 -9.90 -2.07 -6.15
N VAL A 98 -9.16 -1.06 -6.60
CA VAL A 98 -7.77 -0.80 -6.21
C VAL A 98 -7.51 0.66 -5.89
N VAL A 99 -6.50 0.89 -5.07
CA VAL A 99 -5.93 2.20 -4.73
C VAL A 99 -4.50 2.24 -5.27
N TYR A 100 -4.10 3.33 -5.93
CA TYR A 100 -2.72 3.57 -6.32
C TYR A 100 -1.92 4.11 -5.12
N LEU A 101 -0.66 3.68 -4.97
CA LEU A 101 0.26 4.16 -3.91
C LEU A 101 1.10 5.36 -4.33
N THR A 102 1.12 5.72 -5.60
CA THR A 102 1.79 6.92 -6.12
C THR A 102 0.77 7.92 -6.66
N GLU A 103 1.07 9.21 -6.48
CA GLU A 103 0.22 10.28 -6.99
C GLU A 103 0.18 10.21 -8.53
N ARG A 104 -1.03 10.22 -9.09
CA ARG A 104 -1.23 10.53 -10.50
C ARG A 104 -1.63 12.00 -10.61
N PRO A 105 -1.01 12.79 -11.50
CA PRO A 105 -1.53 14.11 -11.85
C PRO A 105 -2.99 13.96 -12.31
N GLN A 106 -3.93 14.49 -11.53
CA GLN A 106 -5.35 14.42 -11.85
C GLN A 106 -5.65 15.20 -13.14
N LEU A 107 -6.33 14.57 -14.10
CA LEU A 107 -7.05 15.28 -15.16
C LEU A 107 -8.29 15.92 -14.52
N ARG A 108 -8.30 17.25 -14.48
CA ARG A 108 -9.39 18.01 -13.87
C ARG A 108 -10.69 17.85 -14.66
N SER A 109 -11.69 17.19 -14.08
CA SER A 109 -13.10 17.44 -14.40
C SER A 109 -14.04 16.93 -13.32
N CYS A 110 -14.02 17.54 -12.13
CA CYS A 110 -15.25 17.67 -11.34
C CYS A 110 -15.08 18.82 -10.36
N GLY A 111 -15.95 19.81 -10.46
CA GLY A 111 -16.07 20.84 -9.43
C GLY A 111 -16.49 20.20 -8.10
N VAL A 112 -16.10 20.84 -7.01
CA VAL A 112 -16.23 20.45 -5.60
C VAL A 112 -14.99 19.75 -5.01
N SER A 113 -14.21 20.56 -4.29
CA SER A 113 -13.28 20.28 -3.18
C SER A 113 -12.20 19.19 -3.33
N LYS A 114 -10.96 19.63 -3.61
CA LYS A 114 -9.66 18.98 -3.33
C LYS A 114 -9.69 17.43 -3.27
N CYS A 115 -9.63 16.78 -4.44
CA CYS A 115 -9.32 15.35 -4.56
C CYS A 115 -7.86 15.10 -4.14
N LYS A 116 -7.70 14.78 -2.86
CA LYS A 116 -6.48 14.35 -2.19
C LYS A 116 -6.11 12.95 -2.69
N VAL A 117 -5.43 12.86 -3.84
CA VAL A 117 -4.85 11.60 -4.32
C VAL A 117 -3.75 11.22 -3.36
N ILE A 118 -4.04 10.21 -2.52
CA ILE A 118 -3.19 9.78 -1.40
C ILE A 118 -2.83 10.95 -0.50
N ILE A 119 -3.82 11.47 0.20
CA ILE A 119 -3.52 12.16 1.43
C ILE A 119 -4.28 11.41 2.54
N ILE A 120 -3.64 10.38 3.10
CA ILE A 120 -3.88 9.93 4.48
C ILE A 120 -3.38 11.06 5.40
N THR A 121 -3.91 12.28 5.25
CA THR A 121 -3.58 13.48 6.03
C THR A 121 -4.87 14.28 6.22
N ASN A 122 -5.97 13.59 6.48
CA ASN A 122 -7.12 14.22 7.12
C ASN A 122 -7.90 13.18 7.89
N LEU A 123 -7.20 12.56 8.83
CA LEU A 123 -7.88 12.05 10.01
C LEU A 123 -7.73 13.12 11.09
#